data_AF-A0A7X1LPC8-F1
#
_entry.id   AF-A0A7X1LPC8-F1
#
_cell.length_a   1.000
_cell.length_b   1.000
_cell.length_c   1.000
_cell.angle_alpha   90.00
_cell.angle_beta   90.00
_cell.angle_gamma   90.00
#
_symmetry.space_group_name_H-M   'P 1'
#
loop_
_entity.id
_entity.type
_entity.pdbx_description
1 polymer ?
#
loop_
_entity_poly.entity_id
_entity_poly.type
_entity_poly.pdbx_seq_one_letter_code
_entity_poly.pdbx_strand_id
1 'polypeptide(L)'
;MESLASTRVKKDGVSETVLTGNLIIARFNHDTSRAQDPQIHTHSVVINATQNGDKWQTLASDTVGKTGFSETILANRIAFGKIYQNSLRADVESMGYKTVDAGRNGMWEMEGVPVESFSTRSQELREAAGPDASLKSRDVAALDTRKSKEAIDPAEKMVEWMNTLKETGFDIRGTVRPPMREPQSWPVHLPRR
;
A
#
# COMPACT_ATOMS: atom_id res chain seq x y z
N MET A 1 -11.00 -0.53 7.71
CA MET A 1 -11.24 0.71 6.94
C MET A 1 -12.73 0.94 6.78
N GLU A 2 -13.46 0.01 6.15
CA GLU A 2 -14.91 0.11 5.94
C GLU A 2 -15.71 0.36 7.23
N SER A 3 -15.36 -0.32 8.33
CA SER A 3 -15.99 -0.10 9.64
C SER A 3 -15.89 1.33 10.19
N LEU A 4 -15.00 2.15 9.64
CA LEU A 4 -14.84 3.56 10.00
C LEU A 4 -15.57 4.50 9.04
N ALA A 5 -16.14 3.98 7.94
CA ALA A 5 -16.88 4.76 6.97
C ALA A 5 -18.00 5.52 7.68
N SER A 6 -18.09 6.82 7.40
CA SER A 6 -19.01 7.71 8.06
C SER A 6 -19.45 8.84 7.14
N THR A 7 -20.59 9.44 7.45
CA THR A 7 -21.11 10.64 6.78
C THR A 7 -21.52 11.69 7.81
N ARG A 8 -21.65 12.95 7.38
CA ARG A 8 -22.21 14.01 8.22
C ARG A 8 -23.69 14.15 7.93
N VAL A 9 -24.50 14.15 8.99
CA VAL A 9 -25.93 14.46 8.91
C VAL A 9 -26.22 15.68 9.78
N LYS A 10 -27.26 16.43 9.42
CA LYS A 10 -27.74 17.57 10.21
C LYS A 10 -29.08 17.20 10.81
N LYS A 11 -29.16 17.15 12.13
CA LYS A 11 -30.37 16.85 12.89
C LYS A 11 -30.65 18.01 13.83
N ASP A 12 -31.86 18.58 13.73
CA ASP A 12 -32.32 19.70 14.57
C ASP A 12 -31.34 20.89 14.61
N GLY A 13 -30.69 21.19 13.48
CA GLY A 13 -29.70 22.28 13.39
C GLY A 13 -28.27 21.88 13.74
N VAL A 14 -28.06 20.74 14.40
CA VAL A 14 -26.75 20.24 14.85
C VAL A 14 -26.17 19.28 13.82
N SER A 15 -24.88 19.43 13.49
CA SER A 15 -24.17 18.45 12.66
C SER A 15 -23.64 17.31 13.53
N GLU A 16 -23.87 16.07 13.11
CA GLU A 16 -23.32 14.87 13.73
C GLU A 16 -22.63 13.99 12.67
N THR A 17 -21.61 13.25 13.10
CA THR A 17 -20.93 12.24 12.27
C THR A 17 -21.51 10.87 12.62
N VAL A 18 -22.02 10.17 11.62
CA VAL A 18 -22.66 8.86 11.77
C VAL A 18 -21.88 7.81 10.99
N LEU A 19 -21.57 6.68 11.61
CA LEU A 19 -20.95 5.55 10.95
C LEU A 19 -21.95 4.90 9.98
N THR A 20 -21.52 4.69 8.75
CA THR A 20 -22.31 4.06 7.67
C THR A 20 -21.83 2.65 7.37
N GLY A 21 -20.57 2.34 7.65
CA GLY A 21 -20.01 0.99 7.55
C GLY A 21 -19.97 0.40 6.14
N ASN A 22 -19.98 1.24 5.10
CA ASN A 22 -19.89 0.80 3.70
C ASN A 22 -19.07 1.78 2.85
N LEU A 23 -18.30 1.23 1.90
CA LEU A 23 -17.46 1.99 0.97
C LEU A 23 -17.58 1.44 -0.45
N ILE A 24 -17.37 2.32 -1.44
CA ILE A 24 -17.07 1.91 -2.81
C ILE A 24 -15.55 2.08 -3.01
N ILE A 25 -14.85 1.00 -3.33
CA ILE A 25 -13.38 1.01 -3.49
C ILE A 25 -13.00 0.38 -4.83
N ALA A 26 -12.29 1.14 -5.67
CA ALA A 26 -11.61 0.61 -6.84
C ALA A 26 -10.16 0.27 -6.50
N ARG A 27 -9.71 -0.95 -6.81
CA ARG A 27 -8.35 -1.43 -6.51
C ARG A 27 -7.56 -1.61 -7.79
N PHE A 28 -6.42 -0.93 -7.90
CA PHE A 28 -5.52 -1.01 -9.05
C PHE A 28 -4.16 -1.52 -8.57
N ASN A 29 -3.72 -2.65 -9.12
CA ASN A 29 -2.41 -3.20 -8.81
C ASN A 29 -1.38 -2.70 -9.80
N HIS A 30 -0.20 -2.40 -9.27
CA HIS A 30 0.99 -2.03 -10.02
C HIS A 30 2.18 -2.80 -9.45
N ASP A 31 3.23 -2.92 -10.24
CA ASP A 31 4.40 -3.76 -9.99
C ASP A 31 5.73 -3.01 -10.13
N THR A 32 5.69 -1.74 -10.53
CA THR A 32 6.87 -0.93 -10.87
C THR A 32 6.87 0.39 -10.11
N SER A 33 8.06 0.77 -9.62
CA SER A 33 8.28 2.08 -9.00
C SER A 33 8.43 3.18 -10.05
N ARG A 34 8.52 4.44 -9.61
CA ARG A 34 8.89 5.56 -10.51
C ARG A 34 10.31 5.45 -11.04
N ALA A 35 11.20 4.75 -10.34
CA ALA A 35 12.54 4.42 -10.78
C ALA A 35 12.60 3.13 -11.60
N GLN A 36 11.45 2.49 -11.88
CA GLN A 36 11.32 1.24 -12.63
C GLN A 36 11.91 0.01 -11.91
N ASP A 37 12.06 0.09 -10.59
CA ASP A 37 12.34 -1.06 -9.73
C ASP A 37 11.08 -1.92 -9.52
N PRO A 38 11.21 -3.23 -9.21
CA PRO A 38 10.11 -4.04 -8.71
C PRO A 38 9.52 -3.43 -7.44
N GLN A 39 8.24 -3.02 -7.51
CA GLN A 39 7.51 -2.43 -6.40
C GLN A 39 6.02 -2.79 -6.53
N ILE A 40 5.64 -3.95 -6.03
CA ILE A 40 4.23 -4.37 -6.00
C ILE A 40 3.47 -3.48 -5.02
N HIS A 41 2.44 -2.80 -5.50
CA HIS A 41 1.57 -1.95 -4.68
C HIS A 41 0.16 -1.87 -5.25
N THR A 42 -0.81 -1.57 -4.37
CA THR A 42 -2.22 -1.42 -4.75
C THR A 42 -2.70 -0.02 -4.42
N HIS A 43 -3.20 0.70 -5.41
CA HIS A 43 -4.02 1.88 -5.19
C HIS A 43 -5.44 1.45 -4.85
N SER A 44 -5.82 1.56 -3.58
CA SER A 44 -7.20 1.42 -3.13
C SER A 44 -7.87 2.79 -3.15
N VAL A 45 -8.48 3.14 -4.28
CA VAL A 45 -9.17 4.42 -4.48
C VAL A 45 -10.55 4.34 -3.85
N VAL A 46 -10.70 4.99 -2.70
CA VAL A 46 -11.98 5.12 -2.00
C VAL A 46 -12.79 6.23 -2.66
N ILE A 47 -13.96 5.89 -3.20
CA ILE A 47 -14.88 6.86 -3.79
C ILE A 47 -15.52 7.68 -2.66
N ASN A 48 -15.67 8.99 -2.85
CA ASN A 48 -16.28 9.89 -1.88
C ASN A 48 -17.82 9.74 -1.82
N ALA A 49 -18.28 8.52 -1.53
CA ALA A 49 -19.67 8.16 -1.42
C ALA A 49 -19.83 7.01 -0.41
N THR A 50 -20.84 7.12 0.45
CA THR A 50 -21.27 6.07 1.36
C THR A 50 -22.78 6.13 1.52
N GLN A 51 -23.42 4.98 1.72
CA GLN A 51 -24.86 4.85 1.83
C GLN A 51 -25.30 4.96 3.29
N ASN A 52 -26.34 5.75 3.55
CA ASN A 52 -26.97 5.92 4.85
C ASN A 52 -28.50 5.79 4.68
N GLY A 53 -29.04 4.61 4.99
CA GLY A 53 -30.40 4.24 4.59
C GLY A 53 -30.56 4.27 3.07
N ASP A 54 -31.58 4.97 2.57
CA ASP A 54 -31.85 5.07 1.12
C ASP A 54 -31.05 6.18 0.42
N LYS A 55 -30.16 6.88 1.14
CA LYS A 55 -29.43 8.04 0.61
C LYS A 55 -27.96 7.73 0.42
N TRP A 56 -27.43 8.14 -0.73
CA TRP A 56 -25.99 8.27 -0.94
C TRP A 56 -25.52 9.64 -0.49
N GLN A 57 -24.49 9.67 0.33
CA GLN A 57 -23.92 10.88 0.89
C GLN A 57 -22.39 10.84 0.76
N THR A 58 -21.75 12.00 0.87
CA THR A 58 -20.29 12.09 0.90
C THR A 58 -19.74 11.46 2.18
N LEU A 59 -18.50 10.98 2.13
CA LEU A 59 -17.77 10.58 3.32
C LEU A 59 -17.54 11.79 4.22
N ALA A 60 -17.61 11.59 5.53
CA ALA A 60 -17.47 12.66 6.50
C ALA A 60 -16.08 13.29 6.43
N SER A 61 -16.03 14.62 6.53
CA SER A 61 -14.83 15.38 6.85
C SER A 61 -15.15 16.42 7.91
N ASP A 62 -14.19 16.61 8.81
CA ASP A 62 -14.26 17.57 9.90
C ASP A 62 -12.85 18.09 10.15
N THR A 63 -12.52 19.22 9.55
CA THR A 63 -11.17 19.82 9.63
C THR A 63 -10.87 20.43 11.00
N VAL A 64 -11.89 20.64 11.85
CA VAL A 64 -11.74 21.25 13.18
C VAL A 64 -11.57 20.16 14.23
N GLY A 65 -12.56 19.28 14.38
CA GLY A 65 -12.54 18.20 15.37
C GLY A 65 -11.76 16.96 14.92
N LYS A 66 -11.42 16.85 13.63
CA LYS A 66 -10.71 15.71 13.02
C LYS A 66 -11.43 14.37 13.23
N THR A 67 -12.76 14.42 13.28
CA THR A 67 -13.62 13.25 13.52
C THR A 67 -14.19 12.61 12.26
N GLY A 68 -13.89 13.17 11.08
CA GLY A 68 -14.33 12.64 9.81
C GLY A 68 -13.62 11.35 9.41
N PHE A 69 -14.09 10.74 8.33
CA PHE A 69 -13.56 9.48 7.81
C PHE A 69 -12.08 9.62 7.44
N SER A 70 -11.75 10.57 6.56
CA SER A 70 -10.39 10.77 6.05
C SER A 70 -9.40 11.09 7.17
N GLU A 71 -9.81 11.91 8.13
CA GLU A 71 -8.99 12.27 9.29
C GLU A 71 -8.72 11.05 10.18
N THR A 72 -9.73 10.21 10.40
CA THR A 72 -9.58 8.95 11.16
C THR A 72 -8.65 7.98 10.42
N ILE A 73 -8.76 7.86 9.10
CA ILE A 73 -7.85 7.04 8.28
C ILE A 73 -6.41 7.53 8.42
N LEU A 74 -6.18 8.85 8.32
CA LEU A 74 -4.86 9.44 8.45
C LEU A 74 -4.28 9.27 9.86
N ALA A 75 -5.09 9.43 10.91
CA ALA A 75 -4.68 9.22 12.30
C ALA A 75 -4.27 7.76 12.56
N ASN A 76 -4.94 6.80 11.92
CA ASN A 76 -4.70 5.37 12.10
C ASN A 76 -3.81 4.74 11.02
N ARG A 77 -3.15 5.54 10.17
CA ARG A 77 -2.36 5.03 9.02
C ARG A 77 -1.30 3.99 9.41
N ILE A 78 -0.66 4.14 10.57
CA ILE A 78 0.34 3.19 11.08
C ILE A 78 -0.33 1.86 11.46
N ALA A 79 -1.49 1.91 12.10
CA ALA A 79 -2.23 0.71 12.48
C ALA A 79 -2.72 -0.06 11.24
N PHE A 80 -3.24 0.64 10.22
CA PHE A 80 -3.60 0.01 8.95
C PHE A 80 -2.40 -0.60 8.23
N GLY A 81 -1.27 0.11 8.19
CA GLY A 81 -0.02 -0.43 7.67
C GLY A 81 0.40 -1.72 8.38
N LYS A 82 0.35 -1.74 9.71
CA LYS A 82 0.65 -2.94 10.52
C LYS A 82 -0.28 -4.11 10.24
N ILE A 83 -1.59 -3.88 10.11
CA ILE A 83 -2.55 -4.94 9.79
C ILE A 83 -2.21 -5.58 8.44
N TYR A 84 -1.96 -4.75 7.43
CA TYR A 84 -1.55 -5.23 6.11
C TYR A 84 -0.23 -6.01 6.17
N GLN A 85 0.80 -5.42 6.77
CA GLN A 85 2.12 -6.03 6.85
C GLN A 85 2.11 -7.36 7.62
N ASN A 86 1.38 -7.44 8.73
CA ASN A 86 1.28 -8.67 9.51
C ASN A 86 0.51 -9.77 8.77
N SER A 87 -0.58 -9.42 8.07
CA SER A 87 -1.33 -10.38 7.25
C SER A 87 -0.45 -10.93 6.12
N LEU A 88 0.25 -10.05 5.40
CA LEU A 88 1.13 -10.47 4.32
C LEU A 88 2.31 -11.31 4.84
N ARG A 89 2.89 -10.95 5.99
CA ARG A 89 3.97 -11.73 6.62
C ARG A 89 3.52 -13.15 6.91
N ALA A 90 2.33 -13.30 7.52
CA ALA A 90 1.78 -14.61 7.84
C ALA A 90 1.55 -15.45 6.58
N ASP A 91 1.01 -14.86 5.51
CA ASP A 91 0.83 -15.55 4.23
C ASP A 91 2.17 -16.01 3.64
N VAL A 92 3.19 -15.13 3.63
CA VAL A 92 4.54 -15.41 3.12
C VAL A 92 5.24 -16.51 3.95
N GLU A 93 5.16 -16.43 5.27
CA GLU A 93 5.69 -17.47 6.18
C GLU A 93 4.97 -18.80 6.01
N SER A 94 3.66 -18.79 5.73
CA SER A 94 2.88 -20.01 5.46
C SER A 94 3.30 -20.71 4.17
N MET A 95 3.92 -19.98 3.24
CA MET A 95 4.56 -20.54 2.04
C MET A 95 5.98 -21.08 2.35
N GLY A 96 6.49 -20.92 3.58
CA GLY A 96 7.79 -21.42 4.00
C GLY A 96 8.96 -20.46 3.78
N TYR A 97 8.69 -19.21 3.39
CA TYR A 97 9.71 -18.16 3.37
C TYR A 97 10.00 -17.66 4.79
N LYS A 98 11.28 -17.43 5.08
CA LYS A 98 11.70 -16.80 6.34
C LYS A 98 11.67 -15.28 6.21
N THR A 99 11.30 -14.61 7.29
CA THR A 99 11.22 -13.15 7.34
C THR A 99 12.05 -12.61 8.49
N VAL A 100 12.54 -11.38 8.34
CA VAL A 100 13.31 -10.66 9.34
C VAL A 100 12.74 -9.26 9.53
N ASP A 101 12.84 -8.72 10.73
CA ASP A 101 12.44 -7.34 10.99
C ASP A 101 13.40 -6.39 10.28
N ALA A 102 12.85 -5.43 9.54
CA ALA A 102 13.61 -4.56 8.63
C ALA A 102 13.31 -3.07 8.83
N GLY A 103 12.66 -2.71 9.93
CA GLY A 103 12.42 -1.30 10.25
C GLY A 103 11.42 -1.07 11.37
N ARG A 104 10.97 0.19 11.46
CA ARG A 104 9.97 0.61 12.45
C ARG A 104 8.58 0.12 12.06
N ASN A 105 7.65 0.14 13.02
CA ASN A 105 6.23 -0.09 12.78
C ASN A 105 5.87 -1.46 12.18
N GLY A 106 6.68 -2.50 12.44
CA GLY A 106 6.40 -3.86 11.95
C GLY A 106 6.73 -4.07 10.48
N MET A 107 7.62 -3.24 9.91
CA MET A 107 8.21 -3.49 8.59
C MET A 107 9.19 -4.66 8.67
N TRP A 108 9.14 -5.53 7.66
CA TRP A 108 9.90 -6.76 7.57
C TRP A 108 10.29 -7.01 6.12
N GLU A 109 11.27 -7.87 5.91
CA GLU A 109 11.73 -8.34 4.59
C GLU A 109 11.92 -9.85 4.62
N MET A 110 12.01 -10.49 3.45
CA MET A 110 12.41 -11.90 3.36
C MET A 110 13.92 -12.05 3.64
N GLU A 111 14.28 -13.08 4.41
CA GLU A 111 15.68 -13.35 4.77
C GLU A 111 16.53 -13.63 3.51
N GLY A 112 17.66 -12.92 3.38
CA GLY A 112 18.64 -13.13 2.31
C GLY A 112 18.30 -12.51 0.95
N VAL A 113 17.15 -11.85 0.79
CA VAL A 113 16.77 -11.18 -0.46
C VAL A 113 17.51 -9.83 -0.59
N PRO A 114 18.15 -9.52 -1.74
CA PRO A 114 18.96 -8.32 -1.91
C PRO A 114 18.11 -7.07 -2.20
N VAL A 115 17.35 -6.60 -1.19
CA VAL A 115 16.38 -5.50 -1.33
C VAL A 115 17.02 -4.17 -1.76
N GLU A 116 18.22 -3.86 -1.27
CA GLU A 116 18.87 -2.57 -1.55
C GLU A 116 19.18 -2.40 -3.05
N SER A 117 19.47 -3.48 -3.78
CA SER A 117 19.72 -3.44 -5.22
C SER A 117 18.51 -3.04 -6.07
N PHE A 118 17.30 -3.09 -5.49
CA PHE A 118 16.04 -2.72 -6.12
C PHE A 118 15.33 -1.57 -5.40
N SER A 119 16.11 -0.75 -4.68
CA SER A 119 15.60 0.35 -3.85
C SER A 119 16.11 1.72 -4.31
N THR A 120 16.33 1.90 -5.62
CA THR A 120 16.91 3.13 -6.20
C THR A 120 16.15 4.37 -5.76
N ARG A 121 14.81 4.33 -5.77
CA ARG A 121 14.02 5.48 -5.33
C ARG A 121 14.26 5.86 -3.86
N SER A 122 14.47 4.87 -2.98
CA SER A 122 14.75 5.13 -1.56
C SER A 122 16.14 5.74 -1.37
N GLN A 123 17.13 5.29 -2.16
CA GLN A 123 18.48 5.82 -2.17
C GLN A 123 18.50 7.29 -2.61
N GLU A 124 17.89 7.61 -3.76
CA GLU A 124 17.77 8.97 -4.28
C GLU A 124 17.15 9.93 -3.24
N LEU A 125 16.11 9.47 -2.54
CA LEU A 125 15.45 10.27 -1.49
C LEU A 125 16.36 10.53 -0.29
N ARG A 126 17.12 9.51 0.13
CA ARG A 126 18.05 9.61 1.26
C ARG A 126 19.20 10.57 0.93
N GLU A 127 19.69 10.52 -0.30
CA GLU A 127 20.73 11.41 -0.81
C GLU A 127 20.23 12.86 -0.93
N ALA A 128 19.03 13.07 -1.49
CA ALA A 128 18.49 14.41 -1.71
C ALA A 128 18.04 15.10 -0.42
N ALA A 129 17.42 14.37 0.51
CA ALA A 129 16.85 14.94 1.73
C ALA A 129 17.83 14.95 2.92
N GLY A 130 18.84 14.07 2.89
CA GLY A 130 19.71 13.77 4.02
C GLY A 130 19.13 12.72 4.98
N PRO A 131 19.97 12.08 5.82
CA PRO A 131 19.57 10.95 6.67
C PRO A 131 18.55 11.30 7.76
N ASP A 132 18.58 12.53 8.26
CA ASP A 132 17.71 13.01 9.36
C ASP A 132 16.55 13.89 8.88
N ALA A 133 16.23 13.83 7.59
CA ALA A 133 15.18 14.63 6.99
C ALA A 133 13.81 14.41 7.63
N SER A 134 13.11 15.51 7.92
CA SER A 134 11.71 15.42 8.36
C SER A 134 10.83 14.76 7.29
N LEU A 135 9.70 14.17 7.68
CA LEU A 135 8.74 13.60 6.73
C LEU A 135 8.31 14.62 5.65
N LYS A 136 8.11 15.88 6.04
CA LYS A 136 7.77 16.96 5.10
C LYS A 136 8.89 17.25 4.11
N SER A 137 10.14 17.25 4.58
CA SER A 137 11.33 17.41 3.71
C SER A 137 11.46 16.25 2.72
N ARG A 138 11.16 15.02 3.17
CA ARG A 138 11.13 13.84 2.30
C ARG A 138 10.01 13.90 1.27
N ASP A 139 8.83 14.40 1.63
CA ASP A 139 7.72 14.59 0.67
C ASP A 139 8.09 15.58 -0.44
N VAL A 140 8.76 16.69 -0.10
CA VAL A 140 9.27 17.66 -1.08
C VAL A 140 10.32 17.03 -1.98
N ALA A 141 11.35 16.39 -1.40
CA ALA A 141 12.37 15.68 -2.17
C ALA A 141 11.74 14.59 -3.07
N ALA A 142 10.66 13.95 -2.61
CA ALA A 142 9.95 12.94 -3.37
C ALA A 142 9.23 13.47 -4.60
N LEU A 143 8.76 14.71 -4.57
CA LEU A 143 8.17 15.40 -5.71
C LEU A 143 9.25 15.95 -6.63
N ASP A 144 10.30 16.57 -6.09
CA ASP A 144 11.33 17.26 -6.88
C ASP A 144 12.21 16.29 -7.68
N THR A 145 12.55 15.14 -7.10
CA THR A 145 13.37 14.11 -7.78
C THR A 145 12.54 13.12 -8.59
N ARG A 146 11.22 13.35 -8.72
CA ARG A 146 10.32 12.44 -9.43
C ARG A 146 10.49 12.59 -10.94
N LYS A 147 10.97 11.53 -11.59
CA LYS A 147 10.95 11.40 -13.05
C LYS A 147 9.52 11.23 -13.58
N SER A 148 9.30 11.67 -14.82
CA SER A 148 8.09 11.39 -15.58
C SER A 148 7.90 9.88 -15.75
N LYS A 149 6.66 9.43 -16.01
CA LYS A 149 6.43 8.02 -16.30
C LYS A 149 6.90 7.75 -17.72
N GLU A 150 7.93 6.93 -17.86
CA GLU A 150 8.36 6.40 -19.15
C GLU A 150 7.61 5.11 -19.44
N ALA A 151 7.19 4.93 -20.69
CA ALA A 151 6.67 3.66 -21.19
C ALA A 151 7.89 2.82 -21.61
N ILE A 152 8.14 1.73 -20.90
CA ILE A 152 9.23 0.81 -21.17
C ILE A 152 8.64 -0.57 -21.45
N ASP A 153 9.28 -1.32 -22.34
CA ASP A 153 8.90 -2.70 -22.64
C ASP A 153 9.08 -3.58 -21.39
N PRO A 154 8.03 -4.26 -20.90
CA PRO A 154 8.13 -5.18 -19.77
C PRO A 154 9.20 -6.27 -19.94
N ALA A 155 9.43 -6.75 -21.17
CA ALA A 155 10.42 -7.78 -21.44
C ALA A 155 11.85 -7.25 -21.22
N GLU A 156 12.11 -6.02 -21.67
CA GLU A 156 13.40 -5.35 -21.47
C GLU A 156 13.66 -5.12 -19.98
N LYS A 157 12.66 -4.66 -19.22
CA LYS A 157 12.80 -4.47 -17.77
C LYS A 157 13.03 -5.76 -17.01
N MET A 158 12.39 -6.86 -17.39
CA MET A 158 12.64 -8.15 -16.78
C MET A 158 14.09 -8.61 -17.00
N VAL A 159 14.65 -8.38 -18.19
CA VAL A 159 16.06 -8.70 -18.47
C VAL A 159 17.01 -7.88 -17.60
N GLU A 160 16.74 -6.58 -17.47
CA GLU A 160 17.50 -5.68 -16.59
C GLU A 160 17.47 -6.16 -15.14
N TRP A 161 16.28 -6.43 -14.59
CA TRP A 161 16.15 -6.92 -13.21
C TRP A 161 16.86 -8.25 -12.99
N MET A 162 16.77 -9.18 -13.95
CA MET A 162 17.49 -10.46 -13.85
C MET A 162 19.00 -10.28 -13.91
N ASN A 163 19.51 -9.27 -14.61
CA ASN A 163 20.94 -8.96 -14.63
C ASN A 163 21.38 -8.32 -13.31
N THR A 164 20.65 -7.32 -12.80
CA THR A 164 20.88 -6.76 -11.46
C THR A 164 20.87 -7.86 -10.40
N LEU A 165 19.91 -8.78 -10.45
CA LEU A 165 19.83 -9.88 -9.50
C LEU A 165 21.06 -10.80 -9.57
N LYS A 166 21.56 -11.12 -10.78
CA LYS A 166 22.78 -11.93 -10.94
C LYS A 166 24.00 -11.27 -10.29
N GLU A 167 24.12 -9.95 -10.39
CA GLU A 167 25.24 -9.19 -9.80
C GLU A 167 25.26 -9.29 -8.27
N THR A 168 24.11 -9.51 -7.64
CA THR A 168 24.02 -9.72 -6.19
C THR A 168 24.48 -11.11 -5.74
N GLY A 169 24.64 -12.06 -6.67
CA GLY A 169 24.91 -13.47 -6.36
C GLY A 169 23.72 -14.23 -5.76
N PHE A 170 22.53 -13.64 -5.73
CA PHE A 170 21.32 -14.25 -5.18
C PHE A 170 20.77 -15.36 -6.08
N ASP A 171 20.59 -16.56 -5.50
CA ASP A 171 19.98 -17.70 -6.20
C ASP A 171 18.46 -17.75 -6.01
N ILE A 172 17.74 -17.10 -6.93
CA ILE A 172 16.27 -17.11 -6.95
C ILE A 172 15.66 -18.51 -7.05
N ARG A 173 16.35 -19.47 -7.70
CA ARG A 173 15.83 -20.83 -7.86
C ARG A 173 16.01 -21.66 -6.58
N GLY A 174 17.06 -21.37 -5.81
CA GLY A 174 17.30 -21.96 -4.50
C GLY A 174 16.37 -21.42 -3.41
N THR A 175 15.87 -20.19 -3.55
CA THR A 175 14.94 -19.57 -2.58
C THR A 175 13.49 -20.02 -2.73
N VAL A 176 13.06 -20.34 -3.96
CA VAL A 176 11.65 -20.73 -4.23
C VAL A 176 11.49 -22.24 -4.17
N ARG A 177 11.08 -22.77 -3.01
CA ARG A 177 10.28 -24.01 -2.99
C ARG A 177 9.32 -24.15 -1.79
N PRO A 178 8.24 -23.36 -1.74
CA PRO A 178 7.01 -23.77 -1.06
C PRO A 178 6.42 -25.04 -1.72
N PRO A 179 5.82 -25.98 -0.97
CA PRO A 179 4.91 -26.95 -1.58
C PRO A 179 3.76 -26.19 -2.25
N MET A 180 3.51 -26.45 -3.55
CA MET A 180 2.38 -25.86 -4.28
C MET A 180 1.07 -26.16 -3.52
N ARG A 181 0.45 -25.13 -2.92
CA ARG A 181 -0.97 -25.20 -2.58
C ARG A 181 -1.78 -24.85 -3.81
N GLU A 182 -2.82 -25.65 -4.08
CA GLU A 182 -3.79 -25.36 -5.12
C GLU A 182 -4.38 -23.94 -4.92
N PRO A 183 -4.63 -23.19 -6.00
CA PRO A 183 -5.20 -21.86 -5.91
C PRO A 183 -6.56 -21.91 -5.21
N GLN A 184 -6.66 -21.26 -4.05
CA GLN A 184 -7.92 -21.11 -3.34
C GLN A 184 -8.78 -20.10 -4.12
N SER A 185 -9.90 -20.57 -4.66
CA SER A 185 -10.87 -19.72 -5.35
C SER A 185 -11.45 -18.69 -4.39
N TRP A 186 -11.27 -17.41 -4.67
CA TRP A 186 -11.99 -16.34 -3.97
C TRP A 186 -13.45 -16.37 -4.41
N PRO A 187 -14.43 -16.41 -3.48
CA PRO A 187 -15.83 -16.30 -3.87
C PRO A 187 -16.09 -14.89 -4.41
N VAL A 188 -16.25 -14.80 -5.72
CA VAL A 188 -16.79 -13.62 -6.39
C VAL A 188 -18.29 -13.61 -6.12
N HIS A 189 -18.71 -12.94 -5.04
CA HIS A 189 -20.12 -12.57 -4.88
C HIS A 189 -20.40 -11.34 -5.75
N LEU A 190 -20.72 -11.59 -7.02
CA LEU A 190 -21.46 -10.62 -7.81
C LEU A 190 -22.94 -10.77 -7.44
N PRO A 191 -23.61 -9.73 -6.91
CA PRO A 191 -25.06 -9.77 -6.77
C PRO A 191 -25.66 -9.94 -8.16
N ARG A 192 -26.43 -11.02 -8.35
CA ARG A 192 -27.27 -11.19 -9.54
C ARG A 192 -28.37 -10.13 -9.49
N ARG A 193 -28.65 -9.56 -10.65
CA ARG A 193 -29.71 -8.56 -10.88
C ARG A 193 -31.07 -9.07 -10.44
#